data_AF-A0A2J0MUT4-F1
#
_entry.id   AF-A0A2J0MUT4-F1
#
_cell.length_a   1.000
_cell.length_b   1.000
_cell.length_c   1.000
_cell.angle_alpha   90.00
_cell.angle_beta   90.00
_cell.angle_gamma   90.00
#
_symmetry.space_group_name_H-M   'P 1'
#
loop_
_entity.id
_entity.type
_entity.pdbx_description
1 polymer ?
#
loop_
_entity_poly.entity_id
_entity_poly.type
_entity_poly.pdbx_seq_one_letter_code
_entity_poly.pdbx_strand_id
1 'polypeptide(L)'
;MPTTENKNNIAFVDGQNAYMSTISADEPWEIDLARFRVYLRQKYGVKEAYYFLGFVKEEYQELYDEIQKSGFILHFREHSSVMLGKKKGNVDTDIVFTVMKKLYRKEDFDKVVLVSGDGDYKMLVDFLIEENKLEKILFPDFKRASSLYKKITRNYFDGLDRNGIKEKI
;
A
#
# COMPACT_ATOMS: atom_id res chain seq x y z
N MET A 1 -17.38 -17.31 9.89
CA MET A 1 -16.55 -16.32 9.15
C MET A 1 -15.63 -17.11 8.23
N PRO A 2 -15.48 -16.75 6.95
CA PRO A 2 -14.54 -17.46 6.07
C PRO A 2 -13.13 -17.36 6.65
N THR A 3 -12.41 -18.49 6.63
CA THR A 3 -10.96 -18.52 6.87
C THR A 3 -10.27 -17.61 5.85
N THR A 4 -9.10 -17.05 6.20
CA THR A 4 -8.36 -16.12 5.32
C THR A 4 -8.05 -16.71 3.93
N GLU A 5 -8.08 -18.04 3.80
CA GLU A 5 -7.93 -18.79 2.54
C GLU A 5 -9.00 -18.50 1.48
N ASN A 6 -10.19 -18.03 1.87
CA ASN A 6 -11.28 -17.76 0.91
C ASN A 6 -11.44 -16.27 0.54
N LYS A 7 -10.64 -15.37 1.12
CA LYS A 7 -10.72 -13.94 0.78
C LYS A 7 -10.04 -13.65 -0.55
N ASN A 8 -10.65 -12.76 -1.35
CA ASN A 8 -10.14 -12.21 -2.59
C ASN A 8 -9.84 -10.71 -2.43
N ASN A 9 -9.00 -10.37 -1.44
CA ASN A 9 -8.62 -8.98 -1.21
C ASN A 9 -7.54 -8.54 -2.20
N ILE A 10 -7.47 -7.24 -2.45
CA ILE A 10 -6.42 -6.61 -3.26
C ILE A 10 -5.68 -5.56 -2.45
N ALA A 11 -4.37 -5.43 -2.68
CA ALA A 11 -3.54 -4.46 -1.98
C ALA A 11 -3.01 -3.36 -2.91
N PHE A 12 -2.89 -2.14 -2.38
CA PHE A 12 -2.27 -1.00 -3.02
C PHE A 12 -1.16 -0.48 -2.12
N VAL A 13 0.07 -0.48 -2.61
CA VAL A 13 1.25 -0.03 -1.90
C VAL A 13 1.73 1.26 -2.52
N ASP A 14 1.73 2.33 -1.74
CA ASP A 14 2.46 3.54 -2.07
C ASP A 14 3.94 3.29 -1.77
N GLY A 15 4.71 2.91 -2.79
CA GLY A 15 6.08 2.49 -2.61
C GLY A 15 6.99 3.59 -2.07
N GLN A 16 6.77 4.82 -2.52
CA GLN A 16 7.55 5.96 -2.05
C GLN A 16 7.20 6.30 -0.60
N ASN A 17 5.91 6.34 -0.23
CA ASN A 17 5.51 6.56 1.16
C ASN A 17 6.00 5.43 2.07
N ALA A 18 5.90 4.17 1.63
CA ALA A 18 6.36 3.02 2.39
C ALA A 18 7.86 3.11 2.69
N TYR A 19 8.69 3.26 1.65
CA TYR A 19 10.14 3.38 1.81
C TYR A 19 10.53 4.59 2.67
N MET A 20 10.00 5.78 2.37
CA MET A 20 10.33 6.99 3.12
C MET A 20 9.92 6.90 4.59
N SER A 21 8.80 6.24 4.89
CA SER A 21 8.30 6.05 6.26
C SER A 21 9.20 5.11 7.06
N THR A 22 9.69 4.01 6.47
CA THR A 22 10.54 3.05 7.19
C THR A 22 11.96 3.56 7.39
N ILE A 23 12.57 4.22 6.39
CA ILE A 23 13.93 4.77 6.54
C ILE A 23 13.98 5.94 7.52
N SER A 24 12.89 6.72 7.60
CA SER A 24 12.88 7.89 8.47
C SER A 24 12.59 7.50 9.91
N ALA A 25 12.17 6.24 10.19
CA ALA A 25 11.65 5.78 11.49
C ALA A 25 12.62 6.08 12.63
N ASP A 26 12.09 6.23 13.86
CA ASP A 26 12.94 6.40 15.04
C ASP A 26 13.98 5.26 15.12
N GLU A 27 13.56 4.05 14.74
CA GLU A 27 14.42 2.91 14.44
C GLU A 27 14.26 2.53 12.97
N PRO A 28 15.12 3.04 12.07
CA PRO A 28 15.06 2.78 10.64
C PRO A 28 15.01 1.29 10.35
N TRP A 29 14.22 0.92 9.35
CA TRP A 29 14.09 -0.46 8.92
C TRP A 29 13.67 -0.57 7.46
N GLU A 30 13.69 -1.79 6.97
CA GLU A 30 13.39 -2.13 5.59
C GLU A 30 12.38 -3.27 5.55
N ILE A 31 11.50 -3.23 4.55
CA ILE A 31 10.53 -4.28 4.30
C ILE A 31 11.16 -5.27 3.32
N ASP A 32 11.32 -6.52 3.73
CA ASP A 32 11.58 -7.66 2.84
C ASP A 32 10.32 -7.89 1.99
N LEU A 33 10.37 -7.48 0.72
CA LEU A 33 9.22 -7.52 -0.17
C LEU A 33 8.64 -8.92 -0.35
N ALA A 34 9.49 -9.95 -0.36
CA ALA A 34 9.05 -11.33 -0.53
C ALA A 34 8.25 -11.79 0.69
N ARG A 35 8.77 -11.55 1.90
CA ARG A 35 8.07 -11.84 3.16
C ARG A 35 6.82 -10.99 3.32
N PHE A 36 6.88 -9.72 2.95
CA PHE A 36 5.74 -8.83 3.01
C PHE A 36 4.60 -9.30 2.10
N ARG A 37 4.91 -9.77 0.89
CA ARG A 37 3.90 -10.36 0.01
C ARG A 37 3.23 -11.58 0.63
N VAL A 38 4.02 -12.46 1.26
CA VAL A 38 3.52 -13.65 1.98
C VAL A 38 2.60 -13.22 3.13
N TYR A 39 3.01 -12.23 3.91
CA TYR A 39 2.23 -11.68 5.02
C TYR A 39 0.88 -11.11 4.55
N LEU A 40 0.86 -10.30 3.49
CA LEU A 40 -0.37 -9.77 2.90
C LEU A 40 -1.33 -10.89 2.47
N ARG A 41 -0.79 -11.94 1.83
CA ARG A 41 -1.57 -13.11 1.40
C ARG A 41 -2.15 -13.87 2.59
N GLN A 42 -1.32 -14.22 3.59
CA GLN A 42 -1.73 -15.09 4.69
C GLN A 42 -2.66 -14.39 5.69
N LYS A 43 -2.33 -13.15 6.07
CA LYS A 43 -3.06 -12.41 7.11
C LYS A 43 -4.31 -11.73 6.58
N TYR A 44 -4.24 -11.18 5.37
CA TYR A 44 -5.32 -10.37 4.80
C TYR A 44 -5.97 -10.99 3.56
N GLY A 45 -5.56 -12.19 3.11
CA GLY A 45 -6.14 -12.83 1.94
C GLY A 45 -5.93 -12.05 0.65
N VAL A 46 -4.79 -11.33 0.54
CA VAL A 46 -4.47 -10.51 -0.63
C VAL A 46 -4.03 -11.40 -1.79
N LYS A 47 -4.87 -11.49 -2.84
CA LYS A 47 -4.57 -12.23 -4.07
C LYS A 47 -3.73 -11.42 -5.05
N GLU A 48 -4.04 -10.15 -5.25
CA GLU A 48 -3.27 -9.23 -6.10
C GLU A 48 -2.75 -8.06 -5.25
N ALA A 49 -1.48 -7.68 -5.43
CA ALA A 49 -0.87 -6.57 -4.73
C ALA A 49 -0.19 -5.64 -5.74
N TYR A 50 -0.68 -4.41 -5.84
CA TYR A 50 -0.20 -3.38 -6.75
C TYR A 50 0.79 -2.49 -6.03
N TYR A 51 1.99 -2.31 -6.59
CA TYR A 51 3.06 -1.50 -6.02
C TYR A 51 3.30 -0.29 -6.91
N PHE A 52 3.06 0.92 -6.40
CA PHE A 52 3.12 2.15 -7.18
C PHE A 52 4.42 2.90 -6.96
N LEU A 53 5.03 3.34 -8.07
CA LEU A 53 6.21 4.20 -8.10
C LEU A 53 6.00 5.40 -9.04
N GLY A 54 6.42 6.58 -8.62
CA GLY A 54 6.10 7.80 -9.36
C GLY A 54 6.94 8.09 -10.61
N PHE A 55 8.07 7.40 -10.79
CA PHE A 55 8.89 7.53 -11.99
C PHE A 55 9.80 6.31 -12.16
N VAL A 56 10.18 6.05 -13.41
CA VAL A 56 11.17 5.04 -13.76
C VAL A 56 12.55 5.70 -13.76
N LYS A 57 13.54 5.04 -13.16
CA LYS A 57 14.96 5.33 -13.36
C LYS A 57 15.69 4.04 -13.67
N GLU A 58 16.59 4.10 -14.64
CA GLU A 58 17.42 2.95 -15.04
C GLU A 58 18.26 2.42 -13.87
N GLU A 59 18.73 3.30 -12.98
CA GLU A 59 19.52 2.95 -11.80
C GLU A 59 18.77 2.09 -10.76
N TYR A 60 17.43 1.98 -10.85
CA TYR A 60 16.60 1.20 -9.92
C TYR A 60 16.06 -0.11 -10.52
N GLN A 61 16.64 -0.59 -11.62
CA GLN A 61 16.17 -1.81 -12.29
C GLN A 61 16.18 -3.03 -11.36
N GLU A 62 17.19 -3.17 -10.49
CA GLU A 62 17.28 -4.27 -9.53
C GLU A 62 16.11 -4.27 -8.53
N LEU A 63 15.70 -3.09 -8.07
CA LEU A 63 14.53 -2.92 -7.19
C LEU A 63 13.23 -3.29 -7.93
N TYR A 64 13.09 -2.88 -9.20
CA TYR A 64 11.91 -3.22 -10.00
C TYR A 64 11.78 -4.73 -10.18
N ASP A 65 12.89 -5.38 -10.50
CA ASP A 65 13.02 -6.83 -10.57
C ASP A 65 12.63 -7.50 -9.25
N GLU A 66 13.11 -6.98 -8.11
CA GLU A 66 12.77 -7.50 -6.78
C GLU A 66 11.29 -7.39 -6.46
N ILE A 67 10.67 -6.23 -6.72
CA ILE A 67 9.23 -6.00 -6.52
C ILE A 67 8.42 -7.03 -7.33
N GLN A 68 8.76 -7.21 -8.60
CA GLN A 68 8.05 -8.15 -9.47
C GLN A 68 8.29 -9.61 -9.07
N LYS A 69 9.53 -10.01 -8.78
CA LYS A 69 9.88 -11.37 -8.33
C LYS A 69 9.22 -11.72 -7.00
N SER A 70 9.03 -10.72 -6.14
CA SER A 70 8.27 -10.84 -4.89
C SER A 70 6.76 -11.02 -5.10
N GLY A 71 6.25 -10.92 -6.33
CA GLY A 71 4.85 -11.17 -6.67
C GLY A 71 3.94 -9.96 -6.55
N PHE A 72 4.49 -8.74 -6.64
CA PHE A 72 3.73 -7.51 -6.82
C PHE A 72 3.56 -7.15 -8.29
N ILE A 73 2.44 -6.50 -8.60
CA ILE A 73 2.18 -5.89 -9.90
C ILE A 73 2.73 -4.46 -9.83
N LEU A 74 3.85 -4.23 -10.50
CA LEU A 74 4.52 -2.93 -10.50
C LEU A 74 3.79 -1.94 -11.42
N HIS A 75 3.41 -0.78 -10.89
CA HIS A 75 2.75 0.31 -11.61
C HIS A 75 3.57 1.59 -11.51
N PHE A 76 3.82 2.20 -12.66
CA PHE A 76 4.44 3.52 -12.75
C PHE A 76 3.42 4.58 -13.12
N ARG A 77 3.64 5.80 -12.63
CA ARG A 77 2.90 6.97 -13.10
C ARG A 77 3.20 7.24 -14.59
N GLU A 78 2.15 7.42 -15.40
CA GLU A 78 2.25 7.51 -16.87
C GLU A 78 3.03 8.74 -17.38
N HIS A 79 3.12 9.84 -16.62
CA HIS A 79 3.63 11.13 -17.11
C HIS A 79 5.14 11.40 -16.89
N SER A 80 5.95 10.37 -16.64
CA SER A 80 7.28 10.51 -16.02
C SER A 80 8.38 11.19 -16.87
N SER A 81 8.28 11.26 -18.21
CA SER A 81 9.38 11.78 -19.03
C SER A 81 9.39 13.31 -19.25
N VAL A 82 8.25 14.01 -19.18
CA VAL A 82 8.16 15.40 -19.71
C VAL A 82 8.13 16.52 -18.65
N MET A 83 7.83 16.24 -17.37
CA MET A 83 7.65 17.30 -16.36
C MET A 83 8.70 17.25 -15.24
N LEU A 84 9.79 18.00 -15.39
CA LEU A 84 10.81 18.25 -14.36
C LEU A 84 10.34 19.35 -13.41
N GLY A 85 9.78 18.98 -12.24
CA GLY A 85 9.45 19.91 -11.16
C GLY A 85 9.42 19.23 -9.78
N LYS A 86 9.61 19.99 -8.70
CA LYS A 86 9.82 19.52 -7.30
C LYS A 86 8.70 18.68 -6.67
N LYS A 87 7.52 18.55 -7.30
CA LYS A 87 6.41 17.67 -6.84
C LYS A 87 6.46 16.25 -7.45
N LYS A 88 7.63 15.83 -7.98
CA LYS A 88 7.82 14.60 -8.76
C LYS A 88 7.85 13.36 -7.85
N GLY A 89 6.95 12.40 -8.09
CA GLY A 89 7.02 11.07 -7.48
C GLY A 89 5.75 10.62 -6.73
N ASN A 90 4.89 11.55 -6.31
CA ASN A 90 3.63 11.20 -5.66
C ASN A 90 2.73 10.42 -6.64
N VAL A 91 2.16 9.32 -6.12
CA VAL A 91 1.30 8.35 -6.83
C VAL A 91 -0.11 8.33 -6.27
N ASP A 92 -0.48 9.27 -5.39
CA ASP A 92 -1.71 9.22 -4.63
C ASP A 92 -2.93 9.25 -5.53
N THR A 93 -2.91 10.13 -6.52
CA THR A 93 -3.98 10.21 -7.53
C THR A 93 -4.07 8.93 -8.35
N ASP A 94 -2.93 8.32 -8.70
CA ASP A 94 -2.89 7.07 -9.48
C ASP A 94 -3.47 5.90 -8.66
N ILE A 95 -3.12 5.79 -7.38
CA ILE A 95 -3.70 4.78 -6.46
C ILE A 95 -5.20 5.01 -6.29
N VAL A 96 -5.62 6.24 -5.92
CA VAL A 96 -7.02 6.60 -5.73
C VAL A 96 -7.82 6.27 -7.00
N PHE A 97 -7.36 6.74 -8.16
CA PHE A 97 -8.05 6.50 -9.41
C PHE A 97 -8.12 5.02 -9.77
N THR A 98 -7.06 4.24 -9.52
CA THR A 98 -7.07 2.80 -9.78
C THR A 98 -8.08 2.09 -8.89
N VAL A 99 -8.13 2.39 -7.59
CA VAL A 99 -9.12 1.82 -6.67
C VAL A 99 -10.55 2.17 -7.13
N MET A 100 -10.80 3.44 -7.43
CA MET A 100 -12.12 3.92 -7.87
C MET A 100 -12.53 3.29 -9.20
N LYS A 101 -11.59 3.13 -10.14
CA LYS A 101 -11.84 2.48 -11.44
C LYS A 101 -12.24 1.01 -11.27
N LYS A 102 -11.57 0.26 -10.38
CA LYS A 102 -11.92 -1.14 -10.09
C LYS A 102 -13.30 -1.26 -9.44
N LEU A 103 -13.62 -0.37 -8.50
CA LEU A 103 -14.97 -0.29 -7.89
C LEU A 103 -16.04 0.02 -8.95
N TYR A 104 -15.83 1.07 -9.75
CA TYR A 104 -16.76 1.50 -10.79
C TYR A 104 -17.02 0.40 -11.84
N ARG A 105 -15.96 -0.31 -12.25
CA ARG A 105 -16.04 -1.43 -13.19
C ARG A 105 -16.59 -2.72 -12.58
N LYS A 106 -16.85 -2.74 -11.26
CA LYS A 106 -17.33 -3.91 -10.52
C LYS A 106 -16.41 -5.12 -10.73
N GLU A 107 -15.11 -4.89 -10.70
CA GLU A 107 -14.13 -5.98 -10.73
C GLU A 107 -14.32 -6.91 -9.53
N ASP A 108 -14.04 -8.19 -9.72
CA ASP A 108 -14.25 -9.21 -8.70
C ASP A 108 -13.13 -9.16 -7.64
N PHE A 109 -13.41 -8.46 -6.54
CA PHE A 109 -12.60 -8.48 -5.32
C PHE A 109 -13.46 -8.18 -4.09
N ASP A 110 -13.03 -8.70 -2.95
CA ASP A 110 -13.72 -8.56 -1.68
C ASP A 110 -13.51 -7.16 -1.11
N LYS A 111 -12.27 -6.87 -0.68
CA LYS A 111 -11.89 -5.63 0.00
C LYS A 111 -10.48 -5.16 -0.37
N VAL A 112 -10.21 -3.89 -0.05
CA VAL A 112 -8.94 -3.19 -0.28
C VAL A 112 -8.08 -3.21 0.98
N VAL A 113 -6.79 -3.50 0.80
CA VAL A 113 -5.72 -3.22 1.75
C VAL A 113 -4.88 -2.07 1.20
N LEU A 114 -4.74 -0.97 1.94
CA LEU A 114 -3.90 0.15 1.54
C LEU A 114 -2.64 0.18 2.42
N VAL A 115 -1.46 0.36 1.82
CA VAL A 115 -0.19 0.47 2.55
C VAL A 115 0.33 1.88 2.34
N SER A 116 0.08 2.75 3.32
CA SER A 116 0.55 4.14 3.38
C SER A 116 0.23 4.74 4.73
N GLY A 117 1.08 5.64 5.22
CA GLY A 117 0.82 6.53 6.36
C GLY A 117 0.25 7.90 5.98
N ASP A 118 0.14 8.19 4.68
CA ASP A 118 -0.22 9.52 4.18
C ASP A 118 -1.68 9.90 4.48
N GLY A 119 -1.89 11.14 4.90
CA GLY A 119 -3.22 11.69 5.16
C GLY A 119 -4.03 11.96 3.90
N ASP A 120 -3.37 12.09 2.74
CA ASP A 120 -4.04 12.38 1.47
C ASP A 120 -4.98 11.24 1.03
N TYR A 121 -4.75 10.01 1.52
CA TYR A 121 -5.66 8.88 1.32
C TYR A 121 -6.88 8.85 2.25
N LYS A 122 -7.00 9.76 3.23
CA LYS A 122 -8.07 9.71 4.25
C LYS A 122 -9.47 9.66 3.65
N MET A 123 -9.71 10.47 2.61
CA MET A 123 -11.00 10.49 1.91
C MET A 123 -11.32 9.14 1.25
N LEU A 124 -10.33 8.51 0.61
CA LEU A 124 -10.50 7.17 0.03
C LEU A 124 -10.78 6.13 1.12
N VAL A 125 -10.04 6.20 2.23
CA VAL A 125 -10.21 5.28 3.36
C VAL A 125 -11.62 5.37 3.95
N ASP A 126 -12.13 6.59 4.17
CA ASP A 126 -13.48 6.78 4.70
C ASP A 126 -14.55 6.24 3.73
N PHE A 127 -14.42 6.58 2.45
CA PHE A 127 -15.32 6.08 1.42
C PHE A 127 -15.33 4.54 1.36
N LEU A 128 -14.14 3.90 1.40
CA LEU A 128 -14.06 2.44 1.42
C LEU A 128 -14.65 1.82 2.70
N ILE A 129 -14.62 2.50 3.84
CA ILE A 129 -15.28 2.04 5.06
C ILE A 129 -16.80 2.10 4.89
N GLU A 130 -17.33 3.21 4.37
CA GLU A 130 -18.75 3.42 4.11
C GLU A 130 -19.31 2.37 3.13
N GLU A 131 -18.55 2.05 2.09
CA GLU A 131 -18.89 1.04 1.08
C GLU A 131 -18.64 -0.42 1.56
N ASN A 132 -18.18 -0.62 2.81
CA ASN A 132 -17.72 -1.92 3.33
C ASN A 132 -16.67 -2.61 2.44
N LYS A 133 -15.85 -1.80 1.75
CA LYS A 133 -14.79 -2.21 0.84
C LYS A 133 -13.38 -2.07 1.41
N LEU A 134 -13.21 -1.53 2.63
CA LEU A 134 -11.92 -1.52 3.32
C LEU A 134 -11.72 -2.78 4.17
N GLU A 135 -10.59 -3.46 4.01
CA GLU A 135 -10.08 -4.46 4.95
C GLU A 135 -9.14 -3.83 5.97
N LYS A 136 -8.12 -3.08 5.49
CA LYS A 136 -7.11 -2.46 6.35
C LYS A 136 -6.37 -1.31 5.66
N ILE A 137 -6.01 -0.27 6.40
CA ILE A 137 -4.85 0.57 6.11
C ILE A 137 -3.66 0.14 6.98
N LEU A 138 -2.52 -0.12 6.35
CA LEU A 138 -1.29 -0.59 6.97
C LEU A 138 -0.28 0.55 6.99
N PHE A 139 0.12 0.93 8.19
CA PHE A 139 1.07 2.02 8.42
C PHE A 139 2.50 1.47 8.49
N PRO A 140 3.40 1.83 7.56
CA PRO A 140 4.82 1.44 7.63
C PRO A 140 5.50 2.02 8.89
N ASP A 141 5.08 3.20 9.31
CA ASP A 141 5.42 3.79 10.60
C ASP A 141 4.12 4.23 11.29
N PHE A 142 3.73 3.51 12.33
CA PHE A 142 2.48 3.75 13.04
C PHE A 142 2.49 5.07 13.80
N LYS A 143 3.64 5.43 14.38
CA LYS A 143 3.79 6.64 15.21
C LYS A 143 3.63 7.90 14.38
N ARG A 144 4.09 7.87 13.12
CA ARG A 144 4.07 9.04 12.21
C ARG A 144 2.98 8.99 11.14
N ALA A 145 2.14 7.95 11.16
CA ALA A 145 0.91 7.94 10.37
C ALA A 145 0.08 9.22 10.64
N SER A 146 -0.57 9.73 9.59
CA SER A 146 -1.33 10.97 9.66
C SER A 146 -2.32 10.98 10.83
N SER A 147 -2.35 12.07 11.59
CA SER A 147 -3.25 12.25 12.72
C SER A 147 -4.74 12.16 12.36
N LEU A 148 -5.08 12.31 11.07
CA LEU A 148 -6.43 12.11 10.53
C LEU A 148 -6.95 10.69 10.82
N TYR A 149 -6.07 9.69 10.90
CA TYR A 149 -6.45 8.30 11.17
C TYR A 149 -6.78 8.03 12.65
N LYS A 150 -6.59 8.99 13.56
CA LYS A 150 -7.03 8.83 14.96
C LYS A 150 -8.55 8.69 15.10
N LYS A 151 -9.31 9.09 14.07
CA LYS A 151 -10.78 9.05 14.06
C LYS A 151 -11.35 7.75 13.49
N ILE A 152 -10.55 6.89 12.86
CA ILE A 152 -11.04 5.63 12.30
C ILE A 152 -10.99 4.52 13.35
N THR A 153 -11.93 3.57 13.28
CA THR A 153 -12.01 2.44 14.23
C THR A 153 -10.75 1.58 14.16
N ARG A 154 -10.32 1.06 15.31
CA ARG A 154 -9.13 0.19 15.44
C ARG A 154 -9.13 -1.01 14.48
N ASN A 155 -10.31 -1.50 14.12
CA ASN A 155 -10.48 -2.60 13.18
C ASN A 155 -10.08 -2.26 11.74
N TYR A 156 -9.86 -0.99 11.39
CA TYR A 156 -9.51 -0.59 10.03
C TYR A 156 -8.04 -0.28 9.82
N PHE A 157 -7.20 -0.31 10.85
CA PHE A 157 -5.78 -0.03 10.69
C PHE A 157 -4.85 -0.95 11.48
N ASP A 158 -3.64 -1.15 10.96
CA ASP A 158 -2.56 -1.84 11.68
C ASP A 158 -1.21 -1.16 11.40
N GLY A 159 -0.23 -1.37 12.30
CA GLY A 159 1.13 -0.85 12.14
C GLY A 159 2.07 -1.99 11.76
N LEU A 160 2.88 -1.79 10.72
CA LEU A 160 3.86 -2.78 10.25
C LEU A 160 5.14 -2.76 11.09
N ASP A 161 5.44 -1.63 11.71
CA ASP A 161 6.58 -1.36 12.59
C ASP A 161 6.52 -2.06 13.96
N ARG A 162 5.43 -2.76 14.29
CA ARG A 162 5.37 -3.53 15.54
C ARG A 162 6.31 -4.72 15.48
N ASN A 163 7.15 -4.92 16.50
CA ASN A 163 8.19 -5.95 16.56
C ASN A 163 7.77 -7.32 15.99
N GLY A 164 6.64 -7.88 16.43
CA GLY A 164 6.18 -9.18 15.95
C GLY A 164 5.69 -9.24 14.49
N ILE A 165 5.47 -8.10 13.84
CA ILE A 165 5.22 -7.98 12.39
C ILE A 165 6.52 -7.63 11.68
N LYS A 166 7.24 -6.61 12.15
CA LYS A 166 8.52 -6.11 11.61
C LYS A 166 9.57 -7.22 11.45
N GLU A 167 9.65 -8.19 12.35
CA GLU A 167 10.58 -9.33 12.23
C GLU A 167 10.16 -10.36 11.16
N LYS A 168 8.90 -10.33 10.73
CA LYS A 168 8.30 -11.31 9.80
C LYS A 168 8.21 -10.79 8.38
N ILE A 169 8.47 -9.52 8.13
CA ILE A 169 8.32 -8.84 6.84
C ILE A 169 9.54 -7.98 6.54
#